data_AF-A0A970FPR8-F1
#
_entry.id   AF-A0A970FPR8-F1
#
_cell.length_a   1.000
_cell.length_b   1.000
_cell.length_c   1.000
_cell.angle_alpha   90.00
_cell.angle_beta   90.00
_cell.angle_gamma   90.00
#
_symmetry.space_group_name_H-M   'P 1'
#
loop_
_entity.id
_entity.type
_entity.pdbx_description
1 polymer ?
#
loop_
_entity_poly.entity_id
_entity_poly.type
_entity_poly.pdbx_seq_one_letter_code
_entity_poly.pdbx_strand_id
1 'polypeptide(L)'
;MLKVSQLIAGPTSNLIISDLYYMIFASFNAARHILIQHLESVVTNLVMFTSAYTVGVFISLLFYRLNKFWTILVAVGAPIFIFVGIPILISRYNFLGKPVLLITSHPWLYIAFFIAITIVTSLLNWLLLRRAPVKAAAV
;
A
#
# COMPACT_ATOMS: atom_id res chain seq x y z
N MET A 1 17.82 -13.22 -2.20
CA MET A 1 18.12 -12.98 -3.63
C MET A 1 18.92 -11.70 -3.87
N LEU A 2 18.60 -10.53 -3.31
CA LEU A 2 19.25 -9.24 -3.67
C LEU A 2 20.79 -9.15 -3.62
N LYS A 3 21.51 -9.60 -2.58
CA LYS A 3 22.99 -9.60 -2.65
C LYS A 3 23.54 -10.67 -3.58
N VAL A 4 22.84 -11.79 -3.77
CA VAL A 4 23.20 -12.83 -4.74
C VAL A 4 23.01 -12.30 -6.16
N SER A 5 21.92 -11.58 -6.42
CA SER A 5 21.64 -10.88 -7.68
C SER A 5 22.69 -9.81 -7.98
N GLN A 6 23.09 -9.01 -6.98
CA GLN A 6 24.17 -8.03 -7.12
C GLN A 6 25.55 -8.68 -7.30
N LEU A 7 25.80 -9.83 -6.67
CA LEU A 7 27.01 -10.64 -6.88
C LEU A 7 27.08 -11.22 -8.30
N ILE A 8 25.94 -11.65 -8.86
CA ILE A 8 25.84 -12.17 -10.23
C ILE A 8 25.91 -11.03 -11.27
N ALA A 9 25.42 -9.84 -10.93
CA ALA A 9 25.39 -8.68 -11.82
C ALA A 9 26.78 -8.05 -12.07
N GLY A 10 27.80 -8.42 -11.29
CA GLY A 10 29.18 -7.96 -11.46
C GLY A 10 29.38 -6.45 -11.19
N PRO A 11 30.63 -5.99 -11.01
CA PRO A 11 30.94 -4.62 -10.54
C PRO A 11 30.63 -3.50 -11.55
N THR A 12 30.25 -3.85 -12.78
CA THR A 12 30.22 -2.93 -13.93
C THR A 12 28.83 -2.72 -14.54
N SER A 13 27.77 -3.31 -13.99
CA SER A 13 26.41 -3.06 -14.48
C SER A 13 25.68 -2.05 -13.59
N ASN A 14 25.21 -0.95 -14.18
CA ASN A 14 24.27 0.00 -13.57
C ASN A 14 22.88 -0.61 -13.27
N LEU A 15 22.80 -1.93 -13.13
CA LEU A 15 21.58 -2.69 -12.90
C LEU A 15 21.40 -2.91 -11.40
N ILE A 16 20.78 -1.93 -10.75
CA ILE A 16 20.29 -2.08 -9.39
C ILE A 16 18.99 -2.88 -9.46
N ILE A 17 19.07 -4.20 -9.32
CA ILE A 17 17.88 -5.04 -9.09
C ILE A 17 17.40 -4.72 -7.67
N SER A 18 16.47 -3.77 -7.56
CA SER A 18 15.88 -3.31 -6.30
C SER A 18 14.41 -3.70 -6.21
N ASP A 19 14.04 -4.43 -5.17
CA ASP A 19 12.65 -4.56 -4.74
C ASP A 19 12.15 -3.24 -4.10
N LEU A 20 10.82 -3.06 -4.06
CA LEU A 20 10.18 -1.90 -3.40
C LEU A 20 10.69 -1.70 -1.96
N TYR A 21 10.89 -2.79 -1.22
CA TYR A 21 11.50 -2.76 0.11
C TYR A 21 12.89 -2.08 0.12
N TYR A 22 13.73 -2.40 -0.86
CA TYR A 22 15.07 -1.82 -0.96
C TYR A 22 15.03 -0.34 -1.35
N MET A 23 14.08 0.04 -2.22
CA MET A 23 13.88 1.44 -2.63
C MET A 23 13.44 2.32 -1.45
N ILE A 24 12.61 1.79 -0.55
CA ILE A 24 12.09 2.53 0.60
C ILE A 24 13.09 2.56 1.76
N PHE A 25 13.80 1.45 2.03
CA PHE A 25 14.67 1.30 3.21
C PHE A 25 16.17 1.19 2.88
N ALA A 26 16.63 1.80 1.79
CA ALA A 26 18.01 1.71 1.32
C ALA A 26 19.05 2.05 2.41
N SER A 27 18.82 3.11 3.19
CA SER A 27 19.70 3.55 4.28
C SER A 27 19.76 2.59 5.46
N PHE A 28 18.65 1.92 5.77
CA PHE A 28 18.53 0.99 6.90
C PHE A 28 19.17 -0.39 6.60
N ASN A 29 19.33 -0.71 5.32
CA ASN A 29 19.83 -2.00 4.85
C ASN A 29 21.37 -2.09 4.78
N ALA A 30 22.12 -0.99 4.96
CA ALA A 30 23.58 -1.02 4.88
C ALA A 30 24.24 -1.86 5.99
N ALA A 31 23.64 -1.90 7.19
CA ALA A 31 24.24 -2.52 8.38
C ALA A 31 23.54 -3.81 8.87
N ARG A 32 22.53 -4.32 8.14
CA ARG A 32 21.70 -5.46 8.60
C ARG A 32 22.13 -6.81 8.02
N HIS A 33 21.83 -7.88 8.76
CA HIS A 33 22.05 -9.25 8.32
C HIS A 33 21.17 -9.61 7.12
N ILE A 34 21.75 -10.36 6.17
CA ILE A 34 21.12 -10.68 4.89
C ILE A 34 19.82 -11.49 5.02
N LEU A 35 19.76 -12.42 5.97
CA LEU A 35 18.56 -13.25 6.18
C LEU A 35 17.39 -12.43 6.73
N ILE A 36 17.66 -11.51 7.64
CA ILE A 36 16.66 -10.61 8.22
C ILE A 36 16.10 -9.69 7.14
N GLN A 37 16.95 -9.13 6.28
CA GLN A 37 16.51 -8.29 5.15
C GLN A 37 15.61 -9.05 4.19
N HIS A 38 15.90 -10.33 3.93
CA HIS A 38 15.06 -11.15 3.07
C HIS A 38 13.68 -11.40 3.68
N LEU A 39 13.62 -11.78 4.96
CA LEU A 39 12.34 -11.95 5.65
C LEU A 39 11.53 -10.65 5.66
N GLU A 40 12.17 -9.52 5.94
CA GLU A 40 11.50 -8.22 5.95
C GLU A 40 10.99 -7.80 4.58
N SER A 41 11.74 -8.05 3.50
CA SER A 41 11.29 -7.78 2.14
C SER A 41 10.04 -8.60 1.77
N VAL A 42 10.01 -9.89 2.12
CA VAL A 42 8.87 -10.77 1.87
C VAL A 42 7.65 -10.32 2.68
N VAL A 43 7.83 -10.06 3.98
CA VAL A 43 6.74 -9.62 4.86
C VAL A 43 6.19 -8.26 4.41
N THR A 44 7.06 -7.31 4.05
CA THR A 44 6.64 -5.99 3.59
C THR A 44 5.82 -6.08 2.31
N ASN A 45 6.30 -6.85 1.33
CA ASN A 45 5.57 -7.04 0.07
C ASN A 45 4.23 -7.76 0.29
N LEU A 46 4.21 -8.82 1.11
CA LEU A 46 2.99 -9.55 1.43
C LEU A 46 1.95 -8.62 2.06
N VAL A 47 2.34 -7.87 3.09
CA VAL A 47 1.46 -6.93 3.79
C VAL A 47 0.99 -5.81 2.87
N MET A 48 1.84 -5.31 1.97
CA MET A 48 1.46 -4.32 0.98
C MET A 48 0.40 -4.88 0.01
N PHE A 49 0.60 -6.09 -0.52
CA PHE A 49 -0.37 -6.71 -1.42
C PHE A 49 -1.69 -7.06 -0.73
N THR A 50 -1.67 -7.57 0.50
CA THR A 50 -2.91 -7.86 1.24
C THR A 50 -3.68 -6.60 1.59
N SER A 51 -2.99 -5.51 1.94
CA SER A 51 -3.62 -4.21 2.15
C SER A 51 -4.27 -3.68 0.87
N ALA A 52 -3.56 -3.74 -0.27
CA ALA A 52 -4.09 -3.30 -1.56
C ALA A 52 -5.30 -4.13 -1.98
N TYR A 53 -5.26 -5.45 -1.75
CA TYR A 53 -6.38 -6.35 -2.00
C TYR A 53 -7.61 -5.98 -1.15
N THR A 54 -7.45 -5.82 0.17
CA THR A 54 -8.58 -5.50 1.07
C THR A 54 -9.19 -4.13 0.79
N VAL A 55 -8.36 -3.14 0.43
CA VAL A 55 -8.81 -1.82 -0.04
C VAL A 55 -9.56 -1.96 -1.37
N GLY A 56 -9.06 -2.75 -2.32
CA GLY A 56 -9.73 -3.00 -3.59
C GLY A 56 -11.11 -3.64 -3.42
N VAL A 57 -11.23 -4.62 -2.52
CA VAL A 57 -12.52 -5.22 -2.14
C VAL A 57 -13.46 -4.18 -1.52
N PHE A 58 -12.94 -3.32 -0.64
CA PHE A 58 -13.73 -2.25 -0.03
C PHE A 58 -14.28 -1.27 -1.07
N ILE A 59 -13.43 -0.81 -1.98
CA ILE A 59 -13.83 0.08 -3.07
C ILE A 59 -14.89 -0.59 -3.95
N SER A 60 -14.72 -1.88 -4.28
CA SER A 60 -15.69 -2.64 -5.07
C SER A 60 -17.06 -2.74 -4.37
N LEU A 61 -17.08 -3.05 -3.06
CA LEU A 61 -18.32 -3.08 -2.26
C LEU A 61 -18.97 -1.71 -2.15
N LEU A 62 -18.16 -0.64 -2.07
CA LEU A 62 -18.64 0.73 -2.02
C LEU A 62 -19.33 1.09 -3.34
N PHE A 63 -18.70 0.81 -4.50
CA PHE A 63 -19.30 1.07 -5.81
C PHE A 63 -20.59 0.29 -6.04
N TYR A 64 -20.70 -0.94 -5.53
CA TYR A 64 -21.92 -1.73 -5.62
C TYR A 64 -23.10 -1.08 -4.87
N ARG A 65 -22.83 -0.30 -3.83
CA ARG A 65 -23.85 0.35 -3.00
C ARG A 65 -24.15 1.80 -3.39
N LEU A 66 -23.27 2.44 -4.17
CA LEU A 66 -23.44 3.83 -4.55
C LEU A 66 -24.52 4.00 -5.64
N ASN A 67 -25.27 5.10 -5.56
CA ASN A 67 -26.15 5.51 -6.65
C ASN A 67 -25.33 5.99 -7.85
N LYS A 68 -25.88 5.90 -9.07
CA LYS A 68 -25.19 6.17 -10.34
C LYS A 68 -24.45 7.52 -10.36
N PHE A 69 -25.04 8.56 -9.76
CA PHE A 69 -24.41 9.88 -9.62
C PHE A 69 -23.14 9.85 -8.77
N TRP A 70 -23.21 9.24 -7.58
CA TRP A 70 -22.07 9.13 -6.66
C TRP A 70 -20.96 8.25 -7.24
N THR A 71 -21.32 7.19 -7.97
CA THR A 71 -20.35 6.32 -8.65
C THR A 71 -19.49 7.12 -9.63
N ILE A 72 -20.10 7.98 -10.45
CA ILE A 72 -19.37 8.82 -11.41
C ILE A 72 -18.45 9.80 -10.67
N LEU A 73 -18.97 10.44 -9.61
CA LEU A 73 -18.20 11.40 -8.81
C LEU A 73 -16.96 10.74 -8.19
N VAL A 74 -17.09 9.56 -7.58
CA VAL A 74 -15.95 8.84 -6.97
C VAL A 74 -15.00 8.29 -8.04
N ALA A 75 -15.53 7.75 -9.14
CA ALA A 75 -14.71 7.17 -10.21
C ALA A 75 -13.81 8.21 -10.89
N VAL A 76 -14.29 9.45 -11.05
CA VAL A 76 -13.51 10.55 -11.65
C VAL A 76 -12.72 11.32 -10.58
N GLY A 77 -13.33 11.55 -9.41
CA GLY A 77 -12.73 12.30 -8.31
C GLY A 77 -11.54 11.59 -7.68
N ALA A 78 -11.58 10.26 -7.51
CA ALA A 78 -10.48 9.52 -6.88
C ALA A 78 -9.17 9.58 -7.69
N PRO A 79 -9.15 9.31 -9.03
CA PRO A 79 -7.94 9.49 -9.83
C PRO A 79 -7.41 10.92 -9.79
N ILE A 80 -8.27 11.93 -9.95
CA ILE A 80 -7.86 13.34 -9.91
C ILE A 80 -7.25 13.69 -8.55
N PHE A 81 -7.88 13.24 -7.47
CA PHE A 81 -7.36 13.46 -6.12
C PHE A 81 -6.00 12.79 -5.92
N ILE A 82 -5.82 11.56 -6.40
CA ILE A 82 -4.55 10.83 -6.26
C ILE A 82 -3.43 11.47 -7.08
N PHE A 83 -3.68 11.82 -8.34
CA PHE A 83 -2.64 12.31 -9.25
C PHE A 83 -2.38 13.81 -9.16
N VAL A 84 -3.36 14.61 -8.76
CA VAL A 84 -3.26 16.08 -8.72
C VAL A 84 -3.39 16.59 -7.29
N GLY A 85 -4.38 16.10 -6.54
CA GLY A 85 -4.62 16.53 -5.16
C GLY A 85 -3.45 16.22 -4.24
N ILE A 86 -3.04 14.95 -4.12
CA ILE A 86 -1.99 14.51 -3.20
C ILE A 86 -0.66 15.27 -3.43
N PRO A 87 -0.13 15.40 -4.66
CA PRO A 87 1.10 16.16 -4.90
C PRO A 87 1.02 17.63 -4.49
N ILE A 88 -0.15 18.28 -4.69
CA ILE A 88 -0.36 19.68 -4.27
C ILE A 88 -0.40 19.79 -2.75
N LEU A 89 -1.09 18.85 -2.07
CA LEU A 89 -1.13 18.82 -0.60
C LEU A 89 0.27 18.61 0.01
N ILE A 90 1.08 17.73 -0.60
CA ILE A 90 2.44 17.48 -0.15
C ILE A 90 3.31 18.71 -0.37
N SER A 91 3.30 19.30 -1.56
CA SER A 91 4.19 20.42 -1.91
C SER A 91 3.84 21.71 -1.14
N ARG A 92 2.56 21.98 -0.89
CA ARG A 92 2.13 23.27 -0.33
C ARG A 92 1.98 23.28 1.19
N TYR A 93 1.52 22.17 1.78
CA TYR A 93 1.16 22.13 3.20
C TYR A 93 2.09 21.24 4.03
N ASN A 94 2.97 20.46 3.38
CA ASN A 94 3.84 19.48 4.01
C ASN A 94 3.15 18.60 5.08
N PHE A 95 1.82 18.46 4.95
CA PHE A 95 0.95 17.86 5.96
C PHE A 95 1.28 16.38 6.17
N LEU A 96 1.67 15.72 5.07
CA LEU A 96 2.03 14.32 5.04
C LEU A 96 3.54 14.09 5.28
N GLY A 97 4.38 15.12 5.26
CA GLY A 97 5.83 14.95 5.30
C GLY A 97 6.32 14.27 6.59
N LYS A 98 5.99 14.83 7.75
CA LYS A 98 6.38 14.28 9.06
C LYS A 98 5.86 12.86 9.31
N PRO A 99 4.56 12.55 9.14
CA PRO A 99 4.07 11.19 9.41
C PRO A 99 4.60 10.17 8.41
N VAL A 100 4.72 10.53 7.11
CA VAL A 100 5.27 9.62 6.10
C VAL A 100 6.74 9.31 6.41
N LEU A 101 7.55 10.33 6.73
CA LEU A 101 8.95 10.13 7.11
C LEU A 101 9.09 9.22 8.33
N LEU A 102 8.23 9.36 9.34
CA LEU A 102 8.26 8.49 10.53
C LEU A 102 7.95 7.03 10.17
N ILE A 103 6.94 6.80 9.32
CA ILE A 103 6.56 5.45 8.89
C ILE A 103 7.64 4.82 8.02
N THR A 104 8.27 5.58 7.11
CA THR A 104 9.34 5.10 6.22
C THR A 104 10.71 5.05 6.89
N SER A 105 10.85 5.55 8.13
CA SER A 105 12.13 5.50 8.86
C SER A 105 12.47 4.09 9.35
N HIS A 106 11.46 3.26 9.64
CA HIS A 106 11.67 1.93 10.20
C HIS A 106 10.80 0.88 9.51
N PRO A 107 11.37 -0.22 8.98
CA PRO A 107 10.63 -1.26 8.28
C PRO A 107 9.43 -1.83 9.06
N TRP A 108 9.61 -2.03 10.37
CA TRP A 108 8.56 -2.58 11.22
C TRP A 108 7.39 -1.62 11.44
N LEU A 109 7.64 -0.30 11.50
CA LEU A 109 6.57 0.69 11.61
C LEU A 109 5.75 0.73 10.32
N TYR A 110 6.41 0.64 9.18
CA TYR A 110 5.76 0.50 7.88
C TYR A 110 4.87 -0.74 7.82
N ILE A 111 5.40 -1.91 8.19
CA ILE A 111 4.64 -3.17 8.25
C ILE A 111 3.43 -3.02 9.19
N ALA A 112 3.63 -2.52 10.41
CA ALA A 112 2.56 -2.33 11.39
C ALA A 112 1.45 -1.40 10.87
N PHE A 113 1.83 -0.32 10.18
CA PHE A 113 0.89 0.62 9.60
C PHE A 113 0.00 -0.03 8.53
N PHE A 114 0.59 -0.80 7.61
CA PHE A 114 -0.18 -1.50 6.58
C PHE A 114 -1.03 -2.66 7.14
N ILE A 115 -0.57 -3.33 8.19
CA ILE A 115 -1.40 -4.30 8.93
C ILE A 115 -2.60 -3.59 9.55
N ALA A 116 -2.40 -2.43 10.21
CA ALA A 116 -3.48 -1.66 10.79
C ALA A 116 -4.52 -1.24 9.73
N ILE A 117 -4.07 -0.77 8.56
CA ILE A 117 -4.96 -0.48 7.42
C ILE A 117 -5.75 -1.72 7.04
N THR A 118 -5.09 -2.87 6.87
CA THR A 118 -5.73 -4.13 6.48
C THR A 118 -6.80 -4.57 7.49
N ILE A 119 -6.54 -4.40 8.79
CA ILE A 119 -7.50 -4.72 9.84
C ILE A 119 -8.70 -3.78 9.76
N VAL A 120 -8.48 -2.47 9.66
CA VAL A 120 -9.55 -1.48 9.58
C VAL A 120 -10.41 -1.69 8.33
N THR A 121 -9.80 -1.88 7.16
CA THR A 121 -10.54 -2.12 5.90
C THR A 121 -11.28 -3.44 5.93
N SER A 122 -10.71 -4.50 6.52
CA SER A 122 -11.39 -5.77 6.71
C SER A 122 -12.61 -5.64 7.64
N LEU A 123 -12.49 -4.90 8.74
CA LEU A 123 -13.61 -4.59 9.64
C LEU A 123 -14.71 -3.79 8.92
N LEU A 124 -14.33 -2.80 8.12
CA LEU A 124 -15.28 -2.03 7.32
C LEU A 124 -15.97 -2.91 6.26
N ASN A 125 -15.23 -3.77 5.57
CA ASN A 125 -15.77 -4.74 4.61
C ASN A 125 -16.79 -5.66 5.29
N TRP A 126 -16.44 -6.20 6.44
CA TRP A 126 -17.33 -7.04 7.23
C TRP A 126 -18.60 -6.29 7.68
N LEU A 127 -18.47 -5.04 8.12
CA LEU A 127 -19.61 -4.21 8.50
C LEU A 127 -20.53 -3.92 7.30
N LEU A 128 -19.96 -3.64 6.13
CA LEU A 128 -20.70 -3.40 4.89
C LEU A 128 -21.48 -4.64 4.45
N LEU A 129 -20.87 -5.83 4.58
CA LEU A 129 -21.51 -7.12 4.30
C LEU A 129 -22.63 -7.42 5.30
N ARG A 130 -22.41 -7.20 6.60
CA ARG A 130 -23.45 -7.41 7.62
C ARG A 130 -24.67 -6.51 7.45
N ARG A 131 -24.46 -5.28 6.96
CA ARG A 131 -25.55 -4.33 6.67
C ARG A 131 -26.13 -4.50 5.28
N ALA A 132 -25.72 -5.51 4.49
CA ALA A 132 -26.32 -5.81 3.20
C ALA A 132 -27.60 -6.64 3.41
N PRO A 133 -28.80 -6.05 3.28
CA PRO A 133 -29.97 -6.87 3.02
C PRO A 133 -29.67 -7.62 1.72
N VAL A 134 -29.77 -8.96 1.76
CA VAL A 134 -29.78 -9.78 0.55
C VAL A 134 -30.88 -9.19 -0.32
N LYS A 135 -30.52 -8.45 -1.38
CA LYS A 135 -31.48 -8.23 -2.46
C LYS A 135 -31.72 -9.63 -3.02
N ALA A 136 -32.80 -10.26 -2.56
CA ALA A 136 -33.30 -11.47 -3.18
C ALA A 136 -33.32 -11.17 -4.68
N ALA A 137 -32.60 -11.99 -5.45
CA ALA A 137 -32.74 -11.97 -6.89
C ALA A 137 -34.23 -12.19 -7.14
N ALA A 138 -34.94 -11.13 -7.53
CA ALA A 138 -36.30 -11.25 -8.00
C ALA A 138 -36.18 -12.01 -9.33
N VAL A 139 -36.42 -13.32 -9.23
CA VAL A 139 -36.65 -14.22 -10.37
C VAL A 139 -38.00 -13.84 -10.97
#